data_AF-A0AAV9GIF6-F1
#
_entry.id   AF-A0AAV9GIF6-F1
#
_cell.length_a   1.000
_cell.length_b   1.000
_cell.length_c   1.000
_cell.angle_alpha   90.00
_cell.angle_beta   90.00
_cell.angle_gamma   90.00
#
_symmetry.space_group_name_H-M   'P 1'
#
loop_
_entity.id
_entity.type
_entity.pdbx_description
1 polymer ?
#
loop_
_entity_poly.entity_id
_entity_poly.type
_entity_poly.pdbx_seq_one_letter_code
_entity_poly.pdbx_strand_id
1 'polypeptide(L)'
;MPSQPRIAAETRRRLLLGRPASYVVRAAKAAFFPIKGIWYFLRRPYFYPLFVGRLLPLSIISLLVYFVLFTFAFLPQLAFLAIFQGWAAACINATMLVLGEGLVVIQGIFEGFFVDECRVDVFDATLIEKGLIDLVAPQRILFPDAPNPVKKLGKPTAPAEYQPWSLVQIVELIFFLPLNLVPYVGAPAFIMITGARLGKLSHHRWFKLRGLDKKAVKRDISLRSWDYLWFGTVAMILELCPILNFFFLLTTTAGAALWVVKIEERARIHVGRRITTEDLAAQGTLNEPVYRDNPV
;
A
#
# COMPACT_ATOMS: atom_id res chain seq x y z
N MET A 1 52.83 18.66 0.63
CA MET A 1 51.52 19.11 0.11
C MET A 1 51.11 18.18 -1.03
N PRO A 2 50.19 17.21 -0.81
CA PRO A 2 49.69 16.37 -1.89
C PRO A 2 48.71 17.18 -2.76
N SER A 3 48.84 17.01 -4.07
CA SER A 3 48.17 17.79 -5.10
C SER A 3 46.63 17.64 -5.08
N GLN A 4 45.94 18.79 -5.01
CA GLN A 4 44.48 18.99 -5.11
C GLN A 4 43.71 18.08 -6.11
N PRO A 5 44.23 17.70 -7.30
CA PRO A 5 43.50 16.81 -8.23
C PRO A 5 43.20 15.40 -7.70
N ARG A 6 44.00 14.85 -6.78
CA ARG A 6 43.75 13.49 -6.24
C ARG A 6 42.54 13.47 -5.28
N ILE A 7 42.38 14.52 -4.48
CA ILE A 7 41.29 14.65 -3.49
C ILE A 7 39.95 14.83 -4.20
N ALA A 8 39.90 15.61 -5.29
CA ALA A 8 38.69 15.81 -6.09
C ALA A 8 38.22 14.52 -6.80
N ALA A 9 39.16 13.73 -7.34
CA ALA A 9 38.87 12.46 -7.99
C ALA A 9 38.34 11.40 -6.99
N GLU A 10 38.92 11.34 -5.79
CA GLU A 10 38.52 10.42 -4.74
C GLU A 10 37.14 10.78 -4.14
N THR A 11 36.86 12.08 -4.01
CA THR A 11 35.55 12.60 -3.58
C THR A 11 34.46 12.33 -4.62
N ARG A 12 34.75 12.52 -5.93
CA ARG A 12 33.84 12.13 -7.02
C ARG A 12 33.56 10.63 -7.04
N ARG A 13 34.59 9.80 -6.82
CA ARG A 13 34.47 8.34 -6.79
C ARG A 13 33.62 7.87 -5.60
N ARG A 14 33.78 8.48 -4.42
CA ARG A 14 32.94 8.23 -3.23
C ARG A 14 31.50 8.71 -3.39
N LEU A 15 31.26 9.86 -4.04
CA LEU A 15 29.92 10.35 -4.37
C LEU A 15 29.18 9.46 -5.38
N LEU A 16 29.88 8.92 -6.37
CA LEU A 16 29.31 8.03 -7.38
C LEU A 16 29.04 6.61 -6.83
N LEU A 17 29.88 6.11 -5.93
CA LEU A 17 29.69 4.82 -5.24
C LEU A 17 28.67 4.90 -4.08
N GLY A 18 28.54 6.06 -3.42
CA GLY A 18 27.59 6.26 -2.32
C GLY A 18 26.14 6.38 -2.75
N ARG A 19 25.88 6.84 -3.98
CA ARG A 19 24.53 6.97 -4.55
C ARG A 19 23.79 5.62 -4.69
N PRO A 20 24.32 4.58 -5.37
CA PRO A 20 23.62 3.30 -5.50
C PRO A 20 23.43 2.59 -4.16
N ALA A 21 24.43 2.64 -3.27
CA ALA A 21 24.31 2.08 -1.92
C ALA A 21 23.17 2.76 -1.12
N SER A 22 22.99 4.07 -1.26
CA SER A 22 21.89 4.79 -0.62
C SER A 22 20.51 4.36 -1.15
N TYR A 23 20.37 4.06 -2.45
CA TYR A 23 19.13 3.54 -3.02
C TYR A 23 18.82 2.12 -2.53
N VAL A 24 19.81 1.24 -2.50
CA VAL A 24 19.64 -0.14 -2.00
C VAL A 24 19.24 -0.14 -0.52
N VAL A 25 19.90 0.68 0.30
CA VAL A 25 19.57 0.80 1.74
C VAL A 25 18.16 1.37 1.94
N ARG A 26 17.74 2.34 1.13
CA ARG A 26 16.38 2.89 1.19
C ARG A 26 15.33 1.87 0.74
N ALA A 27 15.58 1.18 -0.36
CA ALA A 27 14.75 0.09 -0.86
C ALA A 27 14.59 -1.03 0.16
N ALA A 28 15.68 -1.49 0.78
CA ALA A 28 15.64 -2.50 1.83
C ALA A 28 14.84 -2.03 3.05
N LYS A 29 14.99 -0.76 3.46
CA LYS A 29 14.17 -0.16 4.52
C LYS A 29 12.69 -0.13 4.13
N ALA A 30 12.37 0.17 2.88
CA ALA A 30 11.00 0.20 2.36
C ALA A 30 10.37 -1.20 2.35
N ALA A 31 11.08 -2.20 1.83
CA ALA A 31 10.69 -3.62 1.84
C ALA A 31 10.43 -4.19 3.23
N PHE A 32 11.04 -3.62 4.28
CA PHE A 32 10.83 -4.08 5.64
C PHE A 32 9.52 -3.59 6.28
N PHE A 33 8.88 -2.55 5.74
CA PHE A 33 7.66 -2.00 6.35
C PHE A 33 6.43 -2.91 6.30
N PRO A 34 6.13 -3.65 5.21
CA PRO A 34 5.05 -4.63 5.23
C PRO A 34 5.23 -5.67 6.35
N ILE A 35 6.45 -6.19 6.51
CA ILE A 35 6.80 -7.13 7.58
C ILE A 35 6.64 -6.49 8.97
N LYS A 36 7.13 -5.25 9.13
CA LYS A 36 6.95 -4.48 10.36
C LYS A 36 5.47 -4.24 10.68
N GLY A 37 4.64 -4.08 9.65
CA GLY A 37 3.19 -3.93 9.75
C GLY A 37 2.52 -5.14 10.40
N ILE A 38 2.94 -6.37 10.06
CA ILE A 38 2.45 -7.61 10.70
C ILE A 38 2.69 -7.58 12.20
N TRP A 39 3.95 -7.34 12.59
CA TRP A 39 4.33 -7.29 14.00
C TRP A 39 3.62 -6.16 14.76
N TYR A 40 3.43 -5.02 14.10
CA TYR A 40 2.71 -3.89 14.69
C TYR A 40 1.24 -4.22 14.93
N PHE A 41 0.56 -4.79 13.93
CA PHE A 41 -0.84 -5.17 14.00
C PHE A 41 -1.08 -6.23 15.09
N LEU A 42 -0.23 -7.27 15.15
CA LEU A 42 -0.34 -8.35 16.14
C LEU A 42 -0.05 -7.90 17.59
N ARG A 43 0.65 -6.78 17.79
CA ARG A 43 0.91 -6.26 19.15
C ARG A 43 -0.18 -5.33 19.66
N ARG A 44 -1.20 -5.06 18.85
CA ARG A 44 -2.20 -4.01 19.08
C ARG A 44 -3.61 -4.59 18.98
N PRO A 45 -4.15 -5.09 20.10
CA PRO A 45 -5.41 -5.85 20.09
C PRO A 45 -6.62 -5.02 19.64
N TYR A 46 -6.57 -3.68 19.70
CA TYR A 46 -7.66 -2.82 19.21
C TYR A 46 -7.83 -2.82 17.68
N PHE A 47 -6.90 -3.38 16.89
CA PHE A 47 -7.11 -3.60 15.46
C PHE A 47 -7.90 -4.90 15.17
N TYR A 48 -7.96 -5.86 16.10
CA TYR A 48 -8.63 -7.14 15.87
C TYR A 48 -10.14 -7.00 15.64
N PRO A 49 -10.86 -6.10 16.33
CA PRO A 49 -12.26 -5.83 16.01
C PRO A 49 -12.47 -5.32 14.59
N LEU A 50 -11.52 -4.59 14.00
CA LEU A 50 -11.63 -4.15 12.60
C LEU A 50 -11.49 -5.33 11.63
N PHE A 51 -10.58 -6.27 11.93
CA PHE A 51 -10.40 -7.47 11.14
C PHE A 51 -11.61 -8.42 11.24
N VAL A 52 -12.00 -8.79 12.46
CA VAL A 52 -13.09 -9.74 12.70
C VAL A 52 -14.46 -9.13 12.37
N GLY A 53 -14.65 -7.85 12.66
CA GLY A 53 -15.91 -7.12 12.42
C GLY A 53 -16.27 -6.99 10.94
N ARG A 54 -15.31 -7.17 10.03
CA ARG A 54 -15.55 -7.16 8.57
C ARG A 54 -15.65 -8.56 7.96
N LEU A 55 -15.05 -9.57 8.59
CA LEU A 55 -15.16 -10.98 8.16
C LEU A 55 -16.57 -11.55 8.31
N LEU A 56 -17.28 -11.23 9.39
CA LEU A 56 -18.64 -11.75 9.61
C LEU A 56 -19.65 -11.21 8.58
N PRO A 57 -19.73 -9.89 8.32
CA PRO A 57 -20.54 -9.37 7.23
C PRO A 57 -20.16 -9.96 5.87
N LEU A 58 -18.87 -10.17 5.61
CA LEU A 58 -18.41 -10.82 4.38
C LEU A 58 -19.02 -12.22 4.21
N SER A 59 -18.98 -13.06 5.24
CA SER A 59 -19.55 -14.41 5.18
C SER A 59 -21.07 -14.41 4.98
N ILE A 60 -21.78 -13.45 5.59
CA ILE A 60 -23.23 -13.31 5.43
C ILE A 60 -23.56 -12.86 4.01
N ILE A 61 -22.84 -11.86 3.50
CA ILE A 61 -23.06 -11.34 2.14
C ILE A 61 -22.71 -12.39 1.10
N SER A 62 -21.62 -13.15 1.26
CA SER A 62 -21.25 -14.20 0.31
C SER A 62 -22.30 -15.31 0.26
N LEU A 63 -22.82 -15.72 1.42
CA LEU A 63 -23.92 -16.67 1.50
C LEU A 63 -25.17 -16.15 0.78
N LEU A 64 -25.55 -14.89 1.02
CA LEU A 64 -26.71 -14.26 0.39
C LEU A 64 -26.54 -14.16 -1.13
N VAL A 65 -25.38 -13.72 -1.62
CA VAL A 65 -25.08 -13.61 -3.04
C VAL A 65 -25.18 -14.97 -3.73
N TYR A 66 -24.54 -16.00 -3.17
CA TYR A 66 -24.65 -17.35 -3.74
C TYR A 66 -26.07 -17.89 -3.66
N PHE A 67 -26.79 -17.66 -2.55
CA PHE A 67 -28.19 -18.07 -2.45
C PHE A 67 -29.05 -17.47 -3.56
N VAL A 68 -28.91 -16.17 -3.84
CA VAL A 68 -29.62 -15.49 -4.93
C VAL A 68 -29.20 -16.05 -6.29
N LEU A 69 -27.90 -16.20 -6.57
CA LEU A 69 -27.43 -16.72 -7.86
C LEU A 69 -27.87 -18.17 -8.10
N PHE A 70 -27.79 -19.04 -7.09
CA PHE A 70 -28.27 -20.42 -7.20
C PHE A 70 -29.79 -20.51 -7.32
N THR A 71 -30.54 -19.57 -6.77
CA THR A 71 -32.01 -19.56 -6.89
C THR A 71 -32.45 -19.08 -8.27
N PHE A 72 -31.83 -18.01 -8.79
CA PHE A 72 -32.33 -17.32 -10.00
C PHE A 72 -31.50 -17.56 -11.26
N ALA A 73 -30.17 -17.71 -11.17
CA ALA A 73 -29.30 -17.87 -12.33
C ALA A 73 -29.06 -19.34 -12.69
N PHE A 74 -28.97 -20.23 -11.68
CA PHE A 74 -28.61 -21.63 -11.90
C PHE A 74 -29.60 -22.39 -12.80
N LEU A 75 -30.91 -22.29 -12.56
CA LEU A 75 -31.91 -23.00 -13.37
C LEU A 75 -31.89 -22.57 -14.84
N PRO A 76 -31.94 -21.26 -15.17
CA PRO A 76 -31.82 -20.80 -16.55
C PRO A 76 -30.50 -21.22 -17.22
N GLN A 77 -29.38 -21.11 -16.53
CA GLN A 77 -28.06 -21.50 -17.05
C GLN A 77 -27.99 -23.01 -17.29
N LEU A 78 -28.49 -23.82 -16.36
CA LEU A 78 -28.58 -25.27 -16.50
C LEU A 78 -29.43 -25.66 -17.71
N ALA A 79 -30.61 -25.07 -17.86
CA ALA A 79 -31.51 -25.35 -18.96
C ALA A 79 -30.88 -25.00 -20.32
N PHE A 80 -30.24 -23.83 -20.42
CA PHE A 80 -29.53 -23.42 -21.63
C PHE A 80 -28.38 -24.37 -21.98
N LEU A 81 -27.57 -24.71 -20.98
CA LEU A 81 -26.42 -25.61 -21.14
C LEU A 81 -26.85 -27.05 -21.45
N ALA A 82 -27.97 -27.53 -20.90
CA ALA A 82 -28.47 -28.89 -21.15
C ALA A 82 -28.79 -29.14 -22.63
N ILE A 83 -29.14 -28.09 -23.39
CA ILE A 83 -29.41 -28.17 -24.83
C ILE A 83 -28.17 -28.61 -25.63
N PHE A 84 -26.97 -28.16 -25.24
CA PHE A 84 -25.75 -28.36 -26.04
C PHE A 84 -24.89 -29.56 -25.61
N GLN A 85 -24.85 -29.86 -24.30
CA GLN A 85 -23.89 -30.79 -23.72
C GLN A 85 -24.53 -31.91 -22.87
N GLY A 86 -25.86 -31.94 -22.79
CA GLY A 86 -26.61 -32.92 -21.99
C GLY A 86 -26.63 -32.61 -20.48
N TRP A 87 -27.59 -33.18 -19.77
CA TRP A 87 -27.92 -32.82 -18.38
C TRP A 87 -26.76 -33.01 -17.39
N ALA A 88 -26.01 -34.11 -17.50
CA ALA A 88 -24.92 -34.42 -16.57
C ALA A 88 -23.76 -33.39 -16.67
N ALA A 89 -23.31 -33.08 -17.89
CA ALA A 89 -22.26 -32.08 -18.10
C ALA A 89 -22.76 -30.65 -17.84
N ALA A 90 -24.04 -30.37 -18.16
CA ALA A 90 -24.65 -29.08 -17.91
C ALA A 90 -24.74 -28.75 -16.42
N CYS A 91 -25.04 -29.71 -15.54
CA CYS A 91 -25.02 -29.50 -14.10
C CYS A 91 -23.66 -29.02 -13.58
N ILE A 92 -22.57 -29.67 -14.03
CA ILE A 92 -21.21 -29.32 -13.62
C ILE A 92 -20.84 -27.92 -14.13
N ASN A 93 -21.08 -27.67 -15.42
CA ASN A 93 -20.71 -26.40 -16.06
C ASN A 93 -21.57 -25.23 -15.56
N ALA A 94 -22.86 -25.42 -15.32
CA ALA A 94 -23.72 -24.41 -14.71
C ALA A 94 -23.27 -24.09 -13.28
N THR A 95 -22.88 -25.10 -12.50
CA THR A 95 -22.35 -24.90 -11.14
C THR A 95 -21.06 -24.08 -11.19
N MET A 96 -20.12 -24.41 -12.08
CA MET A 96 -18.88 -23.64 -12.25
C MET A 96 -19.16 -22.19 -12.68
N LEU A 97 -20.12 -21.98 -13.58
CA LEU A 97 -20.50 -20.65 -14.03
C LEU A 97 -21.06 -19.79 -12.89
N VAL A 98 -22.04 -20.31 -12.14
CA VAL A 98 -22.60 -19.64 -10.96
C VAL A 98 -21.54 -19.34 -9.91
N LEU A 99 -20.65 -20.31 -9.64
CA LEU A 99 -19.56 -20.12 -8.68
C LEU A 99 -18.60 -19.01 -9.12
N GLY A 100 -18.25 -18.98 -10.42
CA GLY A 100 -17.40 -17.95 -11.02
C GLY A 100 -18.03 -16.56 -11.03
N GLU A 101 -19.31 -16.45 -11.43
CA GLU A 101 -20.06 -15.20 -11.37
C GLU A 101 -20.18 -14.69 -9.93
N GLY A 102 -20.50 -15.57 -8.99
CA GLY A 102 -20.57 -15.23 -7.58
C GLY A 102 -19.23 -14.77 -7.03
N LEU A 103 -18.11 -15.37 -7.45
CA LEU A 103 -16.77 -14.92 -7.06
C LEU A 103 -16.52 -13.48 -7.52
N VAL A 104 -16.86 -13.14 -8.77
CA VAL A 104 -16.70 -11.78 -9.32
C VAL A 104 -17.55 -10.77 -8.54
N VAL A 105 -18.82 -11.11 -8.26
CA VAL A 105 -19.73 -10.25 -7.49
C VAL A 105 -19.25 -10.04 -6.05
N ILE A 106 -18.89 -11.13 -5.36
CA ILE A 106 -18.40 -11.07 -3.98
C ILE A 106 -17.10 -10.26 -3.92
N GLN A 107 -16.17 -10.47 -4.85
CA GLN A 107 -14.93 -9.73 -4.89
C GLN A 107 -15.18 -8.24 -5.11
N GLY A 108 -16.07 -7.86 -6.04
CA GLY A 108 -16.41 -6.46 -6.29
C GLY A 108 -17.01 -5.75 -5.07
N ILE A 109 -17.95 -6.40 -4.37
CA ILE A 109 -18.58 -5.86 -3.15
C ILE A 109 -17.56 -5.77 -2.02
N PHE A 110 -16.76 -6.82 -1.83
CA PHE A 110 -15.80 -6.89 -0.74
C PHE A 110 -14.68 -5.86 -0.90
N GLU A 111 -14.06 -5.82 -2.07
CA GLU A 111 -12.93 -4.94 -2.36
C GLU A 111 -13.36 -3.46 -2.36
N GLY A 112 -14.53 -3.15 -2.93
CA GLY A 112 -15.00 -1.77 -3.09
C GLY A 112 -15.52 -1.11 -1.82
N PHE A 113 -16.20 -1.84 -0.92
CA PHE A 113 -16.85 -1.25 0.25
C PHE A 113 -16.19 -1.66 1.58
N PHE A 114 -16.05 -2.97 1.84
CA PHE A 114 -15.64 -3.44 3.16
C PHE A 114 -14.14 -3.34 3.38
N VAL A 115 -13.35 -3.75 2.38
CA VAL A 115 -11.90 -3.77 2.46
C VAL A 115 -11.33 -2.36 2.46
N ASP A 116 -11.77 -1.51 1.53
CA ASP A 116 -11.21 -0.16 1.39
C ASP A 116 -11.46 0.68 2.66
N GLU A 117 -12.70 0.68 3.19
CA GLU A 117 -13.01 1.31 4.48
C GLU A 117 -12.11 0.80 5.61
N CYS A 118 -11.95 -0.53 5.72
CA CYS A 118 -11.13 -1.12 6.77
C CYS A 118 -9.65 -0.73 6.64
N ARG A 119 -9.13 -0.63 5.41
CA ARG A 119 -7.77 -0.16 5.15
C ARG A 119 -7.61 1.30 5.54
N VAL A 120 -8.58 2.17 5.20
CA VAL A 120 -8.59 3.57 5.66
C VAL A 120 -8.55 3.64 7.18
N ASP A 121 -9.39 2.87 7.88
CA ASP A 121 -9.45 2.87 9.34
C ASP A 121 -8.13 2.42 9.97
N VAL A 122 -7.51 1.35 9.45
CA VAL A 122 -6.19 0.88 9.93
C VAL A 122 -5.11 1.92 9.67
N PHE A 123 -5.11 2.55 8.50
CA PHE A 123 -4.15 3.57 8.11
C PHE A 123 -4.25 4.81 9.02
N ASP A 124 -5.45 5.39 9.12
CA ASP A 124 -5.72 6.60 9.89
C ASP A 124 -5.50 6.36 11.40
N ALA A 125 -5.93 5.21 11.95
CA ALA A 125 -5.68 4.86 13.35
C ALA A 125 -4.18 4.72 13.65
N THR A 126 -3.39 4.20 12.70
CA THR A 126 -1.94 4.09 12.85
C THR A 126 -1.28 5.48 12.87
N LEU A 127 -1.74 6.43 12.03
CA LEU A 127 -1.25 7.81 12.06
C LEU A 127 -1.59 8.51 13.39
N ILE A 128 -2.81 8.33 13.89
CA ILE A 128 -3.27 8.88 15.18
C ILE A 128 -2.43 8.34 16.33
N GLU A 129 -2.19 7.03 16.38
CA GLU A 129 -1.35 6.42 17.44
C GLU A 129 0.07 6.98 17.44
N LYS A 130 0.60 7.34 16.26
CA LYS A 130 1.93 7.92 16.10
C LYS A 130 1.96 9.44 16.26
N GLY A 131 0.86 10.07 16.70
CA GLY A 131 0.81 11.49 17.00
C GLY A 131 0.61 12.40 15.78
N LEU A 132 0.31 11.83 14.60
CA LEU A 132 0.00 12.60 13.38
C LEU A 132 -1.51 12.87 13.25
N ILE A 133 -2.13 13.25 14.36
CA ILE A 133 -3.57 13.53 14.44
C ILE A 133 -3.94 14.71 13.56
N ASP A 134 -3.05 15.70 13.48
CA ASP A 134 -3.20 16.92 12.67
C ASP A 134 -3.37 16.62 11.17
N LEU A 135 -2.86 15.49 10.69
CA LEU A 135 -2.98 15.08 9.30
C LEU A 135 -4.34 14.45 8.98
N VAL A 136 -4.97 13.82 9.97
CA VAL A 136 -6.26 13.09 9.82
C VAL A 136 -7.45 13.97 10.16
N ALA A 137 -7.32 14.83 11.17
CA ALA A 137 -8.40 15.68 11.69
C ALA A 137 -9.13 16.53 10.63
N PRO A 138 -8.46 17.09 9.59
CA PRO A 138 -9.16 17.89 8.58
C PRO A 138 -10.14 17.10 7.71
N GLN A 139 -9.97 15.78 7.59
CA GLN A 139 -10.74 14.94 6.66
C GLN A 139 -11.69 13.98 7.37
N ARG A 140 -11.72 13.98 8.71
CA ARG A 140 -12.46 13.02 9.51
C ARG A 140 -12.83 13.58 10.88
N ILE A 141 -14.03 13.29 11.33
CA ILE A 141 -14.46 13.59 12.70
C ILE A 141 -13.67 12.70 13.65
N LEU A 142 -13.07 13.28 14.69
CA LEU A 142 -12.31 12.56 15.70
C LEU A 142 -12.94 12.70 17.08
N PHE A 143 -12.93 11.62 17.85
CA PHE A 143 -13.38 11.59 19.25
C PHE A 143 -12.15 11.58 20.17
N PRO A 144 -11.64 12.73 20.63
CA PRO A 144 -10.37 12.80 21.36
C PRO A 144 -10.36 11.99 22.66
N ASP A 145 -11.52 11.90 23.32
CA ASP A 145 -11.73 11.23 24.61
C ASP A 145 -11.83 9.70 24.51
N ALA A 146 -11.81 9.14 23.31
CA ALA A 146 -11.92 7.69 23.14
C ALA A 146 -10.65 6.96 23.61
N PRO A 147 -10.79 5.75 24.22
CA PRO A 147 -9.69 5.08 24.92
C PRO A 147 -8.63 4.48 24.00
N ASN A 148 -8.91 4.31 22.70
CA ASN A 148 -7.93 3.73 21.76
C ASN A 148 -8.01 4.43 20.38
N PRO A 149 -6.91 4.40 19.58
CA PRO A 149 -6.83 5.13 18.31
C PRO A 149 -7.93 4.75 17.30
N VAL A 150 -8.38 3.49 17.31
CA VAL A 150 -9.46 3.02 16.43
C VAL A 150 -10.82 3.61 16.81
N LYS A 151 -11.13 3.68 18.11
CA LYS A 151 -12.36 4.31 18.61
C LYS A 151 -12.34 5.84 18.53
N LYS A 152 -11.15 6.45 18.38
CA LYS A 152 -11.02 7.89 18.07
C LYS A 152 -11.52 8.22 16.66
N LEU A 153 -11.61 7.23 15.77
CA LEU A 153 -12.08 7.43 14.40
C LEU A 153 -13.61 7.56 14.38
N GLY A 154 -14.11 8.74 14.00
CA GLY A 154 -15.51 8.96 13.63
C GLY A 154 -15.76 8.66 12.15
N LYS A 155 -16.90 9.12 11.61
CA LYS A 155 -17.17 9.00 10.17
C LYS A 155 -16.28 9.98 9.37
N PRO A 156 -15.75 9.57 8.20
CA PRO A 156 -15.06 10.50 7.29
C PRO A 156 -15.99 11.65 6.86
N THR A 157 -15.45 12.87 6.83
CA THR A 157 -16.19 14.07 6.37
C THR A 157 -16.07 14.27 4.86
N ALA A 158 -15.05 13.65 4.26
CA ALA A 158 -14.78 13.61 2.83
C ALA A 158 -14.69 12.15 2.38
N PRO A 159 -14.92 11.85 1.08
CA PRO A 159 -14.75 10.50 0.55
C PRO A 159 -13.35 9.98 0.86
N ALA A 160 -13.31 8.89 1.63
CA ALA A 160 -12.09 8.29 2.11
C ALA A 160 -11.85 6.98 1.36
N GLU A 161 -11.07 7.07 0.30
CA GLU A 161 -10.59 5.91 -0.46
C GLU A 161 -9.15 5.60 -0.05
N TYR A 162 -8.84 4.34 0.27
CA TYR A 162 -7.45 3.93 0.50
C TYR A 162 -6.71 3.81 -0.83
N GLN A 163 -7.33 3.13 -1.80
CA GLN A 163 -6.83 3.02 -3.17
C GLN A 163 -7.95 3.32 -4.18
N PRO A 164 -7.72 4.15 -5.20
CA PRO A 164 -8.74 4.43 -6.20
C PRO A 164 -9.00 3.17 -7.03
N TRP A 165 -10.26 2.78 -7.14
CA TRP A 165 -10.65 1.68 -8.01
C TRP A 165 -10.25 2.00 -9.46
N SER A 166 -9.51 1.10 -10.11
CA SER A 166 -8.91 1.39 -11.41
C SER A 166 -9.10 0.21 -12.36
N LEU A 167 -9.98 0.36 -13.36
CA LEU A 167 -10.10 -0.58 -14.48
C LEU A 167 -8.77 -0.80 -15.20
N VAL A 168 -7.91 0.22 -15.20
CA VAL A 168 -6.55 0.12 -15.74
C VAL A 168 -5.73 -0.94 -15.01
N GLN A 169 -6.02 -1.26 -13.74
CA GLN A 169 -5.36 -2.35 -13.00
C GLN A 169 -5.74 -3.72 -13.54
N ILE A 170 -7.01 -3.92 -13.85
CA ILE A 170 -7.49 -5.17 -14.45
C ILE A 170 -6.91 -5.33 -15.85
N VAL A 171 -6.89 -4.27 -16.66
CA VAL A 171 -6.29 -4.30 -18.00
C VAL A 171 -4.78 -4.56 -17.95
N GLU A 172 -4.06 -3.86 -17.06
CA GLU A 172 -2.62 -4.06 -16.88
C GLU A 172 -2.30 -5.49 -16.39
N LEU A 173 -3.13 -6.05 -15.50
CA LEU A 173 -3.03 -7.43 -15.06
C LEU A 173 -3.18 -8.41 -16.22
N ILE A 174 -4.22 -8.25 -17.05
CA ILE A 174 -4.45 -9.09 -18.25
C ILE A 174 -3.26 -9.00 -19.21
N PHE A 175 -2.73 -7.79 -19.41
CA PHE A 175 -1.60 -7.55 -20.31
C PHE A 175 -0.30 -8.19 -19.80
N PHE A 176 -0.04 -8.16 -18.49
CA PHE A 176 1.16 -8.76 -17.90
C PHE A 176 1.02 -10.23 -17.53
N LEU A 177 -0.18 -10.80 -17.55
CA LEU A 177 -0.41 -12.21 -17.25
C LEU A 177 0.44 -13.17 -18.12
N PRO A 178 0.58 -12.96 -19.46
CA PRO A 178 1.41 -13.79 -20.32
C PRO A 178 2.89 -13.82 -19.92
N LEU A 179 3.37 -12.85 -19.14
CA LEU A 179 4.75 -12.83 -18.65
C LEU A 179 5.08 -14.09 -17.84
N ASN A 180 4.10 -14.67 -17.13
CA ASN A 180 4.26 -15.90 -16.35
C ASN A 180 4.56 -17.14 -17.21
N LEU A 181 4.37 -17.07 -18.54
CA LEU A 181 4.71 -18.15 -19.45
C LEU A 181 6.22 -18.32 -19.65
N VAL A 182 7.03 -17.29 -19.29
CA VAL A 182 8.49 -17.35 -19.36
C VAL A 182 9.03 -18.07 -18.11
N PRO A 183 9.68 -19.24 -18.24
CA PRO A 183 10.21 -19.97 -17.10
C PRO A 183 11.23 -19.14 -16.31
N TYR A 184 11.26 -19.31 -14.98
CA TYR A 184 12.17 -18.68 -14.01
C TYR A 184 12.10 -17.16 -13.87
N VAL A 185 11.86 -16.41 -14.95
CA VAL A 185 11.88 -14.93 -14.96
C VAL A 185 10.46 -14.36 -14.92
N GLY A 186 9.49 -15.06 -15.50
CA GLY A 186 8.13 -14.57 -15.67
C GLY A 186 7.44 -14.18 -14.37
N ALA A 187 7.36 -15.13 -13.43
CA ALA A 187 6.69 -14.89 -12.14
C ALA A 187 7.39 -13.80 -11.29
N PRO A 188 8.72 -13.80 -11.11
CA PRO A 188 9.39 -12.70 -10.40
C PRO A 188 9.16 -11.34 -11.06
N ALA A 189 9.23 -11.25 -12.38
CA ALA A 189 9.00 -10.01 -13.10
C ALA A 189 7.54 -9.52 -12.94
N PHE A 190 6.57 -10.44 -13.05
CA PHE A 190 5.16 -10.15 -12.81
C PHE A 190 4.90 -9.62 -11.40
N ILE A 191 5.49 -10.27 -10.39
CA ILE A 191 5.38 -9.83 -8.99
C ILE A 191 5.99 -8.43 -8.80
N MET A 192 7.16 -8.16 -9.39
CA MET A 192 7.80 -6.86 -9.27
C MET A 192 7.00 -5.75 -9.97
N ILE A 193 6.46 -6.00 -11.16
CA ILE A 193 5.69 -5.01 -11.93
C ILE A 193 4.40 -4.66 -11.20
N THR A 194 3.60 -5.67 -10.85
CA THR A 194 2.34 -5.49 -10.12
C THR A 194 2.58 -4.92 -8.72
N GLY A 195 3.63 -5.40 -8.05
CA GLY A 195 4.08 -4.89 -6.76
C GLY A 195 4.44 -3.42 -6.83
N ALA A 196 5.17 -2.95 -7.85
CA ALA A 196 5.50 -1.53 -8.01
C ALA A 196 4.27 -0.63 -8.06
N ARG A 197 3.18 -1.12 -8.67
CA ARG A 197 1.91 -0.39 -8.71
C ARG A 197 1.25 -0.37 -7.33
N LEU A 198 1.14 -1.51 -6.67
CA LEU A 198 0.58 -1.63 -5.32
C LEU A 198 1.31 -0.73 -4.32
N GLY A 199 2.65 -0.68 -4.40
CA GLY A 199 3.47 0.20 -3.57
C GLY A 199 3.15 1.68 -3.80
N LYS A 200 2.99 2.13 -5.04
CA LYS A 200 2.60 3.53 -5.31
C LYS A 200 1.21 3.86 -4.77
N LEU A 201 0.29 2.89 -4.85
CA LEU A 201 -1.08 3.03 -4.38
C LEU A 201 -1.19 3.00 -2.84
N SER A 202 -0.27 2.35 -2.12
CA SER A 202 -0.32 2.24 -0.65
C SER A 202 -0.23 3.59 0.09
N HIS A 203 0.28 4.62 -0.59
CA HIS A 203 0.38 5.99 -0.08
C HIS A 203 -0.67 6.95 -0.66
N HIS A 204 -1.63 6.45 -1.45
CA HIS A 204 -2.66 7.28 -2.05
C HIS A 204 -3.46 8.07 -1.00
N ARG A 205 -3.91 7.39 0.06
CA ARG A 205 -4.57 8.03 1.21
C ARG A 205 -3.75 9.17 1.81
N TRP A 206 -2.45 8.97 2.02
CA TRP A 206 -1.56 10.02 2.54
C TRP A 206 -1.48 11.25 1.64
N PHE A 207 -1.39 11.04 0.32
CA PHE A 207 -1.40 12.15 -0.63
C PHE A 207 -2.71 12.95 -0.59
N LYS A 208 -3.84 12.27 -0.39
CA LYS A 208 -5.14 12.90 -0.18
C LYS A 208 -5.20 13.67 1.12
N LEU A 209 -4.73 13.10 2.24
CA LEU A 209 -4.66 13.77 3.54
C LEU A 209 -3.85 15.08 3.47
N ARG A 210 -2.76 15.09 2.69
CA ARG A 210 -1.94 16.29 2.45
C ARG A 210 -2.53 17.27 1.43
N GLY A 211 -3.61 16.92 0.73
CA GLY A 211 -4.20 17.76 -0.32
C GLY A 211 -3.27 18.02 -1.51
N LEU A 212 -2.38 17.09 -1.85
CA LEU A 212 -1.43 17.28 -2.95
C LEU A 212 -2.10 17.22 -4.32
N ASP A 213 -1.70 18.11 -5.23
CA ASP A 213 -2.09 18.05 -6.65
C ASP A 213 -1.43 16.85 -7.36
N LYS A 214 -2.05 16.38 -8.45
CA LYS A 214 -1.58 15.25 -9.27
C LYS A 214 -0.13 15.40 -9.73
N LYS A 215 0.31 16.63 -10.07
CA LYS A 215 1.71 16.90 -10.45
C LYS A 215 2.67 16.69 -9.28
N ALA A 216 2.30 17.16 -8.09
CA ALA A 216 3.09 16.98 -6.88
C ALA A 216 3.16 15.49 -6.49
N VAL A 217 2.04 14.76 -6.56
CA VAL A 217 2.00 13.31 -6.33
C VAL A 217 2.93 12.56 -7.28
N LYS A 218 2.88 12.85 -8.58
CA LYS A 218 3.77 12.19 -9.57
C LYS A 218 5.24 12.44 -9.29
N ARG A 219 5.60 13.67 -8.89
CA ARG A 219 6.96 14.04 -8.48
C ARG A 219 7.39 13.29 -7.22
N ASP A 220 6.52 13.21 -6.23
CA ASP A 220 6.80 12.52 -4.97
C ASP A 220 6.96 11.01 -5.15
N ILE A 221 6.17 10.42 -6.06
CA ILE A 221 6.31 9.03 -6.46
C ILE A 221 7.63 8.81 -7.20
N SER A 222 8.00 9.68 -8.13
CA SER A 222 9.22 9.49 -8.94
C SER A 222 10.49 9.49 -8.08
N LEU A 223 10.58 10.35 -7.06
CA LEU A 223 11.69 10.45 -6.12
C LEU A 223 11.91 9.20 -5.24
N ARG A 224 10.87 8.36 -5.10
CA ARG A 224 10.84 7.16 -4.25
C ARG A 224 10.42 5.91 -5.02
N SER A 225 10.56 5.91 -6.36
CA SER A 225 10.10 4.81 -7.21
C SER A 225 10.65 3.45 -6.80
N TRP A 226 11.95 3.38 -6.48
CA TRP A 226 12.60 2.16 -5.99
C TRP A 226 12.08 1.71 -4.62
N ASP A 227 11.81 2.66 -3.72
CA ASP A 227 11.27 2.36 -2.39
C ASP A 227 9.86 1.75 -2.54
N TYR A 228 9.02 2.31 -3.43
CA TYR A 228 7.69 1.79 -3.73
C TYR A 228 7.71 0.43 -4.42
N LEU A 229 8.64 0.22 -5.36
CA LEU A 229 8.86 -1.08 -5.99
C LEU A 229 9.07 -2.16 -4.93
N TRP A 230 10.04 -1.97 -4.05
CA TRP A 230 10.41 -2.98 -3.07
C TRP A 230 9.40 -3.14 -1.92
N PHE A 231 8.77 -2.05 -1.47
CA PHE A 231 7.63 -2.14 -0.55
C PHE A 231 6.51 -3.00 -1.15
N GLY A 232 6.14 -2.69 -2.39
CA GLY A 232 5.03 -3.35 -3.07
C GLY A 232 5.32 -4.79 -3.48
N THR A 233 6.57 -5.11 -3.85
CA THR A 233 7.01 -6.50 -4.09
C THR A 233 6.81 -7.36 -2.85
N VAL A 234 7.27 -6.89 -1.67
CA VAL A 234 7.11 -7.67 -0.42
C VAL A 234 5.64 -7.76 -0.02
N ALA A 235 4.88 -6.67 -0.13
CA ALA A 235 3.44 -6.67 0.10
C ALA A 235 2.73 -7.72 -0.78
N MET A 236 3.01 -7.72 -2.08
CA MET A 236 2.42 -8.66 -3.03
C MET A 236 2.78 -10.11 -2.68
N ILE A 237 4.04 -10.39 -2.33
CA ILE A 237 4.48 -11.73 -1.90
C ILE A 237 3.71 -12.21 -0.66
N LEU A 238 3.47 -11.33 0.32
CA LEU A 238 2.68 -11.68 1.49
C LEU A 238 1.22 -11.98 1.11
N GLU A 239 0.64 -11.15 0.25
CA GLU A 239 -0.74 -11.28 -0.24
C GLU A 239 -0.96 -12.50 -1.15
N LEU A 240 0.11 -13.12 -1.68
CA LEU A 240 0.01 -14.40 -2.43
C LEU A 240 -0.54 -15.55 -1.58
N CYS A 241 -0.48 -15.46 -0.25
CA CYS A 241 -1.06 -16.47 0.64
C CYS A 241 -2.60 -16.33 0.69
N PRO A 242 -3.39 -17.22 0.04
CA PRO A 242 -4.81 -16.95 -0.16
C PRO A 242 -5.60 -16.90 1.16
N ILE A 243 -5.26 -17.78 2.11
CA ILE A 243 -5.92 -17.90 3.41
C ILE A 243 -5.68 -16.65 4.28
N LEU A 244 -4.48 -16.07 4.18
CA LEU A 244 -4.06 -14.93 4.98
C LEU A 244 -4.11 -13.61 4.20
N ASN A 245 -4.66 -13.59 2.98
CA ASN A 245 -4.61 -12.44 2.10
C ASN A 245 -5.21 -11.20 2.77
N PHE A 246 -6.45 -11.29 3.28
CA PHE A 246 -7.10 -10.16 3.97
C PHE A 246 -6.34 -9.71 5.23
N PHE A 247 -5.72 -10.65 5.95
CA PHE A 247 -4.86 -10.31 7.09
C PHE A 247 -3.64 -9.52 6.63
N PHE A 248 -2.89 -10.04 5.65
CA PHE A 248 -1.70 -9.39 5.12
C PHE A 248 -2.00 -8.02 4.53
N LEU A 249 -3.15 -7.88 3.88
CA LEU A 249 -3.66 -6.63 3.35
C LEU A 249 -3.78 -5.52 4.41
N LEU A 250 -4.40 -5.82 5.56
CA LEU A 250 -4.51 -4.87 6.66
C LEU A 250 -3.15 -4.60 7.31
N THR A 251 -2.32 -5.63 7.49
CA THR A 251 -0.98 -5.46 8.08
C THR A 251 -0.05 -4.64 7.18
N THR A 252 -0.10 -4.82 5.86
CA THR A 252 0.63 -4.03 4.88
C THR A 252 0.16 -2.60 4.89
N THR A 253 -1.14 -2.36 5.07
CA THR A 253 -1.70 -1.01 5.21
C THR A 253 -1.19 -0.32 6.48
N ALA A 254 -1.12 -1.01 7.61
CA ALA A 254 -0.45 -0.51 8.81
C ALA A 254 1.04 -0.25 8.56
N GLY A 255 1.72 -1.13 7.81
CA GLY A 255 3.10 -0.95 7.37
C GLY A 255 3.31 0.31 6.52
N ALA A 256 2.41 0.59 5.58
CA ALA A 256 2.39 1.81 4.78
C ALA A 256 2.22 3.05 5.66
N ALA A 257 1.29 3.02 6.62
CA ALA A 257 1.11 4.12 7.57
C ALA A 257 2.37 4.36 8.42
N LEU A 258 3.00 3.29 8.92
CA LEU A 258 4.28 3.39 9.64
C LEU A 258 5.42 3.96 8.78
N TRP A 259 5.38 3.71 7.47
CA TRP A 259 6.33 4.30 6.54
C TRP A 259 6.07 5.80 6.38
N VAL A 260 4.82 6.20 6.18
CA VAL A 260 4.40 7.61 6.15
C VAL A 260 4.81 8.34 7.42
N VAL A 261 4.62 7.73 8.60
CA VAL A 261 5.04 8.31 9.89
C VAL A 261 6.51 8.70 9.86
N LYS A 262 7.39 7.82 9.39
CA LYS A 262 8.83 8.14 9.29
C LYS A 262 9.15 9.22 8.25
N ILE A 263 8.35 9.32 7.19
CA ILE A 263 8.52 10.38 6.18
C ILE A 263 8.13 11.73 6.80
N GLU A 264 6.98 11.79 7.47
CA GLU A 264 6.46 13.00 8.13
C GLU A 264 7.34 13.44 9.30
N GLU A 265 7.79 12.53 10.17
CA GLU A 265 8.73 12.83 11.25
C GLU A 265 10.00 13.50 10.72
N ARG A 266 10.59 12.93 9.66
CA ARG A 266 11.77 13.52 9.03
C ARG A 266 11.46 14.89 8.43
N ALA A 267 10.34 15.04 7.74
CA ALA A 267 9.94 16.32 7.14
C ALA A 267 9.76 17.41 8.22
N ARG A 268 9.09 17.09 9.33
CA ARG A 268 8.87 18.01 10.46
C ARG A 268 10.19 18.40 11.15
N ILE A 269 11.11 17.45 11.34
CA ILE A 269 12.46 17.74 11.87
C ILE A 269 13.23 18.72 10.96
N HIS A 270 13.08 18.60 9.63
CA HIS A 270 13.73 19.52 8.70
C HIS A 270 13.08 20.91 8.67
N VAL A 271 11.79 21.01 8.94
CA VAL A 271 11.04 22.29 8.94
C VAL A 271 11.16 23.05 10.27
N GLY A 272 11.44 22.37 11.39
CA GLY A 272 11.38 22.95 12.75
C GLY A 272 12.68 23.05 13.56
N ARG A 273 13.88 23.11 12.97
CA ARG A 273 15.12 23.01 13.78
C ARG A 273 15.47 24.33 14.52
N ARG A 274 15.42 24.34 15.86
CA ARG A 274 16.42 25.10 16.65
C ARG A 274 17.70 24.28 16.59
N ILE A 275 18.71 24.84 15.93
CA ILE A 275 20.08 24.32 15.91
C ILE A 275 20.59 24.37 17.35
N THR A 276 20.95 23.23 17.94
CA THR A 276 21.71 23.20 19.21
C THR A 276 23.18 23.43 18.94
N THR A 277 23.94 23.93 19.92
CA THR A 277 25.39 24.09 19.82
C THR A 277 26.14 22.80 19.52
N GLU A 278 25.52 21.64 19.77
CA GLU A 278 26.00 20.31 19.36
C GLU A 278 25.91 20.06 17.86
N ASP A 279 24.87 20.58 17.18
CA ASP A 279 24.76 20.55 15.72
C ASP A 279 25.81 21.48 15.06
N LEU A 280 26.14 22.61 15.71
CA LEU A 280 27.24 23.51 15.29
C LEU A 280 28.62 22.87 15.47
N ALA A 281 28.79 22.02 16.50
CA ALA A 281 30.02 21.26 16.73
C ALA A 281 30.14 20.05 15.78
N ALA A 282 29.04 19.36 15.48
CA ALA A 282 29.02 18.20 14.57
C ALA A 282 29.13 18.59 13.09
N GLN A 283 28.79 19.83 12.72
CA GLN A 283 29.03 20.38 11.39
C GLN A 283 30.49 20.86 11.18
N GLY A 284 31.29 21.00 12.25
CA GLY A 284 32.67 21.49 12.18
C GLY A 284 33.71 20.53 11.60
N THR A 285 33.37 19.26 11.34
CA THR A 285 34.39 18.26 10.95
C THR A 285 34.30 17.67 9.56
N LEU A 286 33.20 17.76 8.81
CA LEU A 286 33.17 17.17 7.47
C LEU A 286 32.28 17.93 6.49
N ASN A 287 32.98 18.74 5.69
CA ASN A 287 32.69 19.14 4.32
C ASN A 287 32.04 20.51 4.13
N GLU A 288 32.90 21.49 3.88
CA GLU A 288 32.66 22.48 2.83
C GLU A 288 34.00 22.78 2.10
N PRO A 289 33.97 23.15 0.81
CA PRO A 289 33.21 24.31 0.35
C PRO A 289 32.07 24.00 -0.62
N VAL A 290 30.92 24.61 -0.34
CA VAL A 290 29.90 24.94 -1.33
C VAL A 290 30.39 26.19 -2.05
N TYR A 291 30.77 26.05 -3.31
CA TYR A 291 31.03 27.19 -4.18
C TYR A 291 29.68 27.80 -4.60
N ARG A 292 29.32 28.94 -3.98
CA ARG A 292 28.40 29.93 -4.55
C ARG A 292 29.24 31.09 -5.04
N ASP A 293 29.30 31.28 -6.35
CA ASP A 293 29.61 32.59 -6.92
C ASP A 293 28.35 33.45 -6.87
N ASN A 294 28.50 34.63 -6.28
CA ASN A 294 28.05 35.96 -6.73
C ASN A 294 28.32 36.95 -5.57
N PRO A 295 28.64 38.25 -5.78
CA PRO A 295 28.20 39.06 -6.93
C PRO A 295 29.21 40.12 -7.48
N VAL A 296 28.91 40.62 -8.68
CA VAL A 296 28.61 42.05 -8.94
C VAL A 296 27.43 42.15 -9.89
#